data_AF-A0A6A5E8U6-F1
#
_entry.id   AF-A0A6A5E8U6-F1
#
_cell.length_a   1.000
_cell.length_b   1.000
_cell.length_c   1.000
_cell.angle_alpha   90.00
_cell.angle_beta   90.00
_cell.angle_gamma   90.00
#
_symmetry.space_group_name_H-M   'P 1'
#
loop_
_entity.id
_entity.type
_entity.pdbx_description
1 polymer ?
#
loop_
_entity_poly.entity_id
_entity_poly.type
_entity_poly.pdbx_seq_one_letter_code
_entity_poly.pdbx_strand_id
1 'polypeptide(L)'
;MDDSGIKKQNWDVKETELFLEILKELDMKKCLDGRKVRNNKLFKVAHRRMTAAGYHRSVDQLKFRWKLLKSAYYKCKREPNSPAPTKIQGWWRYEKTMIAIMESRHPLVGAGVNSDRNDEVTEDSDGEASMLHWPQPCPDNSTQNLGLIVGVMPVNAPSSRNLGRFQELGIAVTHSNIEVVCGSDVVFVAVKPHLVPLVLNEISLHVTDRHIIVSVAAGVTLATLEELLPENSVAIRLMPNLPCLVQEGALLFARGSHAKQEDGAILRSLLHRCGLVEEGPEAWIDIHTGLSGSGVAFVYLFAEALAEGAVKMGMPSALAHSIASQTVLGAGRLLRESGKHPAQLRSEVCTPGGTTIYGLHTLEQGGVRAATMSAVESATERARELGRKSAAGSSK
;
A
#
# COMPACT_ATOMS: atom_id res chain seq x y z
N MET A 1 10.81 14.20 32.86
CA MET A 1 11.85 14.84 32.02
C MET A 1 12.27 13.83 30.99
N ASP A 2 11.67 13.86 29.81
CA ASP A 2 12.33 13.36 28.60
C ASP A 2 11.72 14.07 27.40
N ASP A 3 12.41 15.12 26.98
CA ASP A 3 12.09 15.98 25.85
C ASP A 3 12.99 15.50 24.69
N SER A 4 12.51 14.54 23.90
CA SER A 4 13.19 14.09 22.69
C SER A 4 12.94 15.12 21.57
N GLY A 5 13.56 16.28 21.73
CA GLY A 5 13.52 17.38 20.79
C GLY A 5 14.05 17.01 19.41
N ILE A 6 13.26 17.29 18.37
CA ILE A 6 13.78 17.51 17.02
C ILE A 6 14.62 18.79 17.09
N LYS A 7 15.88 18.65 17.53
CA LYS A 7 16.87 19.73 17.48
C LYS A 7 16.93 20.26 16.05
N LYS A 8 16.92 21.57 15.87
CA LYS A 8 17.49 22.23 14.68
C LYS A 8 18.88 21.64 14.48
N GLN A 9 19.01 20.66 13.59
CA GLN A 9 20.31 20.08 13.28
C GLN A 9 21.06 21.10 12.46
N ASN A 10 22.02 21.76 13.10
CA ASN A 10 23.00 22.58 12.41
C ASN A 10 23.78 21.64 11.48
N TRP A 11 23.67 21.91 10.19
CA TRP A 11 24.52 21.33 9.16
C TRP A 11 25.74 22.22 9.02
N ASP A 12 26.93 21.66 9.16
CA ASP A 12 28.12 22.42 8.87
C ASP A 12 28.31 22.60 7.35
N VAL A 13 29.24 23.50 7.00
CA VAL A 13 29.50 23.85 5.59
C VAL A 13 30.09 22.68 4.83
N LYS A 14 31.06 21.97 5.41
CA LYS A 14 31.76 20.85 4.76
C LYS A 14 30.82 19.66 4.56
N GLU A 15 29.95 19.43 5.53
CA GLU A 15 28.87 18.44 5.47
C GLU A 15 27.91 18.72 4.32
N THR A 16 27.54 20.00 4.12
CA THR A 16 26.64 20.39 3.04
C THR A 16 27.31 20.31 1.67
N GLU A 17 28.58 20.67 1.56
CA GLU A 17 29.37 20.57 0.31
C GLU A 17 29.54 19.12 -0.11
N LEU A 18 29.95 18.25 0.82
CA LEU A 18 30.09 16.81 0.56
C LEU A 18 28.77 16.19 0.10
N PHE A 19 27.67 16.54 0.78
CA PHE A 19 26.35 16.07 0.41
C PHE A 19 25.98 16.47 -1.02
N LEU A 20 26.25 17.70 -1.43
CA LEU A 20 25.96 18.18 -2.79
C LEU A 20 26.85 17.53 -3.85
N GLU A 21 28.14 17.31 -3.59
CA GLU A 21 29.00 16.59 -4.53
C GLU A 21 28.56 15.13 -4.71
N ILE A 22 28.21 14.43 -3.62
CA ILE A 22 27.64 13.06 -3.72
C ILE A 22 26.39 13.07 -4.60
N LEU A 23 25.50 14.04 -4.41
CA LEU A 23 24.26 14.14 -5.17
C LEU A 23 24.47 14.49 -6.66
N LYS A 24 25.54 15.23 -6.96
CA LYS A 24 25.97 15.55 -8.33
C LYS A 24 26.54 14.33 -9.05
N GLU A 25 27.38 13.54 -8.39
CA GLU A 25 27.91 12.28 -8.93
C GLU A 25 26.82 11.25 -9.21
N LEU A 26 25.77 11.23 -8.38
CA LEU A 26 24.63 10.32 -8.52
C LEU A 26 23.64 10.71 -9.63
N ASP A 27 23.92 11.76 -10.42
CA ASP A 27 23.09 12.26 -11.53
C ASP A 27 21.60 12.40 -11.15
N MET A 28 21.35 13.09 -10.02
CA MET A 28 20.04 13.20 -9.39
C MET A 28 18.90 13.68 -10.30
N LYS A 29 19.22 14.36 -11.40
CA LYS A 29 18.23 14.88 -12.36
C LYS A 29 17.52 13.77 -13.14
N LYS A 30 18.17 12.64 -13.46
CA LYS A 30 17.47 11.44 -14.02
C LYS A 30 16.35 10.92 -13.11
N CYS A 31 16.34 11.31 -11.84
CA CYS A 31 15.35 10.91 -10.85
C CYS A 31 14.29 11.98 -10.55
N LEU A 32 14.35 13.14 -11.21
CA LEU A 32 13.26 14.14 -11.15
C LEU A 32 12.06 13.76 -12.05
N ASP A 33 12.11 12.65 -12.79
CA ASP A 33 11.04 12.09 -13.64
C ASP A 33 9.89 11.42 -12.84
N GLY A 34 9.45 12.05 -11.75
CA GLY A 34 8.14 11.79 -11.15
C GLY A 34 7.95 10.50 -10.34
N ARG A 35 8.94 9.59 -10.23
CA ARG A 35 8.79 8.33 -9.46
C ARG A 35 9.41 8.41 -8.06
N LYS A 36 8.58 8.52 -7.02
CA LYS A 36 8.97 8.59 -5.58
C LYS A 36 9.97 7.50 -5.14
N VAL A 37 9.90 6.30 -5.72
CA VAL A 37 10.71 5.12 -5.34
C VAL A 37 12.19 5.27 -5.70
N ARG A 38 12.53 5.85 -6.87
CA ARG A 38 13.94 6.02 -7.30
C ARG A 38 14.71 6.99 -6.40
N ASN A 39 14.02 8.01 -5.88
CA ASN A 39 14.62 8.99 -4.97
C ASN A 39 15.09 8.35 -3.66
N ASN A 40 14.36 7.36 -3.13
CA ASN A 40 14.72 6.73 -1.87
C ASN A 40 16.02 5.90 -1.97
N LYS A 41 16.22 5.17 -3.08
CA LYS A 41 17.45 4.40 -3.33
C LYS A 41 18.69 5.32 -3.36
N LEU A 42 18.59 6.49 -4.00
CA LEU A 42 19.69 7.46 -4.05
C LEU A 42 20.05 8.03 -2.66
N PHE A 43 19.06 8.38 -1.84
CA PHE A 43 19.34 8.86 -0.49
C PHE A 43 19.92 7.78 0.43
N LYS A 44 19.64 6.49 0.20
CA LYS A 44 20.34 5.39 0.89
C LYS A 44 21.81 5.32 0.49
N VAL A 45 22.14 5.51 -0.79
CA VAL A 45 23.53 5.58 -1.26
C VAL A 45 24.23 6.81 -0.68
N ALA A 46 23.57 7.97 -0.69
CA ALA A 46 24.10 9.18 -0.07
C ALA A 46 24.33 9.01 1.44
N HIS A 47 23.41 8.35 2.15
CA HIS A 47 23.57 8.01 3.57
C HIS A 47 24.82 7.17 3.83
N ARG A 48 25.05 6.11 3.05
CA ARG A 48 26.25 5.28 3.19
C ARG A 48 27.54 6.08 2.95
N ARG A 49 27.57 6.92 1.91
CA ARG A 49 28.73 7.76 1.59
C ARG A 49 29.00 8.86 2.62
N MET A 50 27.94 9.51 3.13
CA MET A 50 28.05 10.49 4.21
C MET A 50 28.57 9.84 5.50
N THR A 51 28.07 8.64 5.84
CA THR A 51 28.51 7.88 7.02
C THR A 51 29.97 7.46 6.91
N ALA A 52 30.41 6.99 5.73
CA ALA A 52 31.81 6.67 5.46
C ALA A 52 32.75 7.87 5.61
N ALA A 53 32.25 9.09 5.40
CA ALA A 53 32.99 10.33 5.60
C ALA A 53 32.89 10.90 7.04
N GLY A 54 32.28 10.15 7.98
CA GLY A 54 32.14 10.55 9.37
C GLY A 54 30.85 11.33 9.71
N TYR A 55 29.99 11.61 8.73
CA TYR A 55 28.75 12.35 8.93
C TYR A 55 27.55 11.42 9.07
N HIS A 56 27.07 11.28 10.31
CA HIS A 56 26.01 10.34 10.66
C HIS A 56 24.63 11.00 10.54
N ARG A 57 24.08 11.03 9.32
CA ARG A 57 22.73 11.59 9.03
C ARG A 57 21.78 10.52 8.53
N SER A 58 20.58 10.46 9.09
CA SER A 58 19.55 9.53 8.61
C SER A 58 19.10 9.87 7.19
N VAL A 59 18.58 8.88 6.46
CA VAL A 59 18.04 9.07 5.10
C VAL A 59 16.99 10.19 5.06
N ASP A 60 16.15 10.31 6.09
CA ASP A 60 15.12 11.35 6.15
C ASP A 60 15.70 12.75 6.47
N GLN A 61 16.78 12.83 7.24
CA GLN A 61 17.53 14.08 7.42
C GLN A 61 18.16 14.55 6.10
N LEU A 62 18.71 13.63 5.29
CA LEU A 62 19.22 13.95 3.96
C LEU A 62 18.10 14.44 3.02
N LYS A 63 16.95 13.76 2.99
CA LYS A 63 15.77 14.18 2.20
C LYS A 63 15.28 15.56 2.61
N PHE A 64 15.19 15.81 3.92
CA PHE A 64 14.77 17.10 4.45
C PHE A 64 15.75 18.21 4.07
N ARG A 65 17.06 17.95 4.18
CA ARG A 65 18.11 18.89 3.76
C ARG A 65 18.03 19.19 2.27
N TRP A 66 17.84 18.17 1.43
CA TRP A 66 17.64 18.34 -0.02
C TRP A 66 16.39 19.19 -0.32
N LYS A 67 15.27 18.95 0.36
CA LYS A 67 14.04 19.75 0.22
C LYS A 67 14.30 21.23 0.50
N LEU A 68 15.08 21.55 1.54
CA LEU A 68 15.45 22.93 1.88
C LEU A 68 16.34 23.57 0.80
N LEU A 69 17.40 22.86 0.36
CA LEU A 69 18.33 23.34 -0.68
C LEU A 69 17.61 23.56 -2.02
N LYS A 70 16.72 22.64 -2.39
CA LYS A 70 15.85 22.75 -3.58
C LYS A 70 14.89 23.93 -3.49
N SER A 71 14.25 24.14 -2.34
CA SER A 71 13.36 25.28 -2.12
C SER A 71 14.10 26.62 -2.21
N ALA A 72 15.34 26.68 -1.70
CA ALA A 72 16.21 27.84 -1.82
C ALA A 72 16.59 28.12 -3.28
N TYR A 73 16.98 27.11 -4.04
CA TYR A 73 17.27 27.22 -5.47
C TYR A 73 16.10 27.82 -6.25
N TYR A 74 14.88 27.27 -6.10
CA TYR A 74 13.71 27.81 -6.81
C TYR A 74 13.26 29.19 -6.34
N LYS A 75 13.63 29.60 -5.12
CA LYS A 75 13.39 30.97 -4.65
C LYS A 75 14.33 31.93 -5.35
N CYS A 76 15.64 31.66 -5.33
CA CYS A 76 16.64 32.50 -6.00
C CYS A 76 16.46 32.54 -7.53
N LYS A 77 16.01 31.45 -8.15
CA LYS A 77 15.69 31.43 -9.59
C LYS A 77 14.48 32.30 -9.96
N ARG A 78 13.50 32.45 -9.07
CA ARG A 78 12.31 33.29 -9.28
C ARG A 78 12.55 34.76 -8.94
N GLU A 79 13.41 35.01 -7.96
CA GLU A 79 13.73 36.35 -7.45
C GLU A 79 15.26 36.54 -7.36
N PRO A 80 15.95 36.87 -8.47
CA PRO A 80 17.41 36.92 -8.53
C PRO A 80 18.04 37.96 -7.57
N ASN A 81 17.29 39.00 -7.22
CA ASN A 81 17.76 40.11 -6.37
C ASN A 81 17.32 39.97 -4.89
N SER A 82 16.74 38.82 -4.51
CA SER A 82 16.28 38.57 -3.13
C SER A 82 17.46 38.22 -2.22
N PRO A 83 17.48 38.67 -0.95
CA PRO A 83 18.51 38.29 0.01
C PRO A 83 18.55 36.77 0.21
N ALA A 84 19.75 36.26 0.54
CA ALA A 84 20.01 34.83 0.68
C ALA A 84 19.00 34.13 1.61
N PRO A 85 18.60 32.88 1.32
CA PRO A 85 17.70 32.12 2.18
C PRO A 85 18.22 32.02 3.62
N THR A 86 17.53 32.66 4.56
CA THR A 86 17.93 32.74 5.98
C THR A 86 18.03 31.38 6.69
N LYS A 87 17.38 30.35 6.14
CA LYS A 87 17.39 28.98 6.67
C LYS A 87 18.61 28.15 6.21
N ILE A 88 19.42 28.64 5.27
CA ILE A 88 20.64 27.97 4.79
C ILE A 88 21.80 28.95 4.88
N GLN A 89 22.58 28.83 5.95
CA GLN A 89 23.79 29.62 6.13
C GLN A 89 24.76 29.36 4.97
N GLY A 90 25.28 30.44 4.38
CA GLY A 90 26.27 30.35 3.31
C GLY A 90 25.72 29.87 1.96
N TRP A 91 24.42 30.04 1.68
CA TRP A 91 23.76 29.63 0.43
C TRP A 91 24.58 29.87 -0.86
N TRP A 92 25.17 31.06 -0.99
CA TRP A 92 25.96 31.44 -2.17
C TRP A 92 27.14 30.49 -2.48
N ARG A 93 27.63 29.74 -1.47
CA ARG A 93 28.67 28.71 -1.66
C ARG A 93 28.15 27.49 -2.42
N TYR A 94 26.87 27.19 -2.28
CA TYR A 94 26.22 25.99 -2.84
C TYR A 94 25.57 26.26 -4.20
N GLU A 95 25.39 27.53 -4.58
CA GLU A 95 24.62 27.94 -5.75
C GLU A 95 25.15 27.29 -7.05
N LYS A 96 26.46 27.34 -7.29
CA LYS A 96 27.08 26.76 -8.50
C LYS A 96 26.85 25.25 -8.59
N THR A 97 27.06 24.53 -7.49
CA THR A 97 26.86 23.07 -7.43
C THR A 97 25.38 22.72 -7.59
N MET A 98 24.48 23.50 -6.99
CA MET A 98 23.03 23.35 -7.15
C MET A 98 22.58 23.59 -8.61
N ILE A 99 23.11 24.61 -9.28
CA ILE A 99 22.86 24.84 -10.71
C ILE A 99 23.36 23.64 -11.52
N ALA A 100 24.58 23.16 -11.27
CA ALA A 100 25.13 22.01 -11.98
C ALA A 100 24.26 20.75 -11.83
N ILE A 101 23.76 20.48 -10.62
CA ILE A 101 22.85 19.35 -10.33
C ILE A 101 21.50 19.53 -11.03
N MET A 102 20.93 20.74 -11.01
CA MET A 102 19.59 21.00 -11.52
C MET A 102 19.55 21.19 -13.05
N GLU A 103 20.65 21.62 -13.65
CA GLU A 103 20.73 22.05 -15.06
C GLU A 103 21.56 21.13 -15.95
N SER A 104 22.19 20.07 -15.43
CA SER A 104 22.88 19.06 -16.24
C SER A 104 22.00 18.53 -17.40
N ARG A 105 22.55 18.47 -18.61
CA ARG A 105 21.93 17.86 -19.81
C ARG A 105 22.98 16.94 -20.42
N HIS A 106 22.74 15.62 -20.45
CA HIS A 106 23.45 14.72 -21.36
C HIS A 106 22.47 14.17 -22.41
N PRO A 107 22.85 14.08 -23.70
CA PRO A 107 21.95 13.66 -24.76
C PRO A 107 21.74 12.14 -24.80
N LEU A 108 20.58 11.73 -25.30
CA LEU A 108 20.26 10.34 -25.65
C LEU A 108 21.06 9.91 -26.89
N VAL A 109 21.90 8.87 -26.78
CA VAL A 109 22.39 8.09 -27.93
C VAL A 109 22.48 6.61 -27.51
N GLY A 110 21.93 5.73 -28.35
CA GLY A 110 21.98 4.27 -28.20
C GLY A 110 23.20 3.60 -28.85
N ALA A 111 23.18 2.26 -28.81
CA ALA A 111 24.11 1.29 -29.40
C ALA A 111 25.37 0.91 -28.58
N GLY A 112 25.20 -0.19 -27.83
CA GLY A 112 26.09 -1.36 -27.62
C GLY A 112 27.61 -1.23 -27.55
N VAL A 113 28.17 -1.65 -26.41
CA VAL A 113 29.34 -2.55 -26.30
C VAL A 113 29.19 -3.41 -25.00
N ASN A 114 29.21 -4.74 -25.17
CA ASN A 114 29.40 -5.82 -24.18
C ASN A 114 30.67 -5.58 -23.32
N SER A 115 30.99 -6.19 -22.18
CA SER A 115 30.50 -7.29 -21.34
C SER A 115 31.31 -7.19 -20.03
N ASP A 116 30.85 -7.90 -18.99
CA ASP A 116 31.65 -8.41 -17.88
C ASP A 116 32.42 -7.40 -17.00
N ARG A 117 31.76 -6.95 -15.93
CA ARG A 117 32.33 -7.03 -14.57
C ARG A 117 31.23 -7.39 -13.59
N ASN A 118 31.31 -8.64 -13.12
CA ASN A 118 30.67 -9.10 -11.90
C ASN A 118 31.07 -8.19 -10.74
N ASP A 119 30.10 -7.54 -10.13
CA ASP A 119 30.09 -7.26 -8.70
C ASP A 119 28.64 -7.46 -8.24
N GLU A 120 28.44 -8.55 -7.50
CA GLU A 120 27.18 -8.96 -6.90
C GLU A 120 26.60 -7.82 -6.05
N VAL A 121 25.47 -7.27 -6.49
CA VAL A 121 24.66 -6.37 -5.67
C VAL A 121 23.62 -7.23 -4.95
N THR A 122 23.93 -7.64 -3.74
CA THR A 122 22.93 -8.06 -2.75
C THR A 122 22.04 -6.85 -2.44
N GLU A 123 20.85 -6.81 -3.06
CA GLU A 123 19.80 -5.81 -2.79
C GLU A 123 19.19 -6.06 -1.40
N ASP A 124 19.87 -5.60 -0.36
CA ASP A 124 19.30 -5.49 0.98
C ASP A 124 18.47 -4.20 1.14
N SER A 125 17.24 -4.43 1.60
CA SER A 125 16.28 -3.48 2.17
C SER A 125 15.52 -2.55 1.19
N ASP A 126 14.29 -2.93 0.86
CA ASP A 126 13.17 -2.03 1.14
C ASP A 126 13.01 -2.09 2.66
N GLY A 127 13.27 -1.02 3.42
CA GLY A 127 12.26 0.02 3.55
C GLY A 127 11.02 -0.59 4.18
N GLU A 128 11.07 -0.82 5.49
CA GLU A 128 9.96 -1.23 6.34
C GLU A 128 8.68 -0.52 5.87
N ALA A 129 7.81 -1.27 5.18
CA ALA A 129 6.40 -1.10 5.45
C ALA A 129 6.30 -1.22 6.98
N SER A 130 5.81 -0.15 7.61
CA SER A 130 5.45 -0.12 9.03
C SER A 130 5.10 -1.53 9.48
N MET A 131 5.90 -2.07 10.41
CA MET A 131 5.67 -3.34 11.07
C MET A 131 4.31 -3.28 11.76
N LEU A 132 3.24 -3.53 11.00
CA LEU A 132 2.15 -4.32 11.49
C LEU A 132 2.74 -5.72 11.57
N HIS A 133 3.20 -6.10 12.76
CA HIS A 133 3.47 -7.49 13.05
C HIS A 133 2.25 -8.29 12.60
N TRP A 134 2.46 -9.28 11.75
CA TRP A 134 1.42 -10.27 11.50
C TRP A 134 0.98 -10.81 12.86
N PRO A 135 -0.32 -10.87 13.15
CA PRO A 135 -0.80 -11.38 14.43
C PRO A 135 -0.16 -12.75 14.68
N GLN A 136 0.40 -12.92 15.88
CA GLN A 136 1.01 -14.19 16.26
C GLN A 136 -0.02 -15.31 16.12
N PRO A 137 0.39 -16.54 15.75
CA PRO A 137 -0.52 -17.68 15.68
C PRO A 137 -1.32 -17.77 16.99
N CYS A 138 -2.65 -17.84 16.88
CA CYS A 138 -3.49 -18.08 18.06
C CYS A 138 -3.09 -19.43 18.68
N PRO A 139 -2.85 -19.53 20.00
CA PRO A 139 -2.46 -20.78 20.66
C PRO A 139 -3.62 -21.79 20.80
N ASP A 140 -4.76 -21.54 20.15
CA ASP A 140 -5.90 -22.43 20.18
C ASP A 140 -5.69 -23.61 19.22
N ASN A 141 -5.36 -24.75 19.80
CA ASN A 141 -5.04 -26.01 19.15
C ASN A 141 -6.30 -26.79 18.69
N SER A 142 -7.46 -26.13 18.56
CA SER A 142 -8.72 -26.77 18.14
C SER A 142 -9.00 -26.69 16.63
N THR A 143 -8.11 -26.08 15.83
CA THR A 143 -8.24 -26.09 14.37
C THR A 143 -7.83 -27.44 13.82
N GLN A 144 -8.75 -28.10 13.12
CA GLN A 144 -8.44 -29.19 12.19
C GLN A 144 -7.20 -28.79 11.36
N ASN A 145 -6.27 -29.73 11.16
CA ASN A 145 -5.02 -29.52 10.42
C ASN A 145 -5.29 -29.03 8.99
N LEU A 146 -5.48 -27.72 8.82
CA LEU A 146 -5.55 -27.05 7.52
C LEU A 146 -4.11 -26.85 7.05
N GLY A 147 -3.67 -27.69 6.11
CA GLY A 147 -2.41 -27.46 5.40
C GLY A 147 -2.57 -26.28 4.45
N LEU A 148 -1.72 -25.26 4.58
CA LEU A 148 -1.63 -24.19 3.60
C LEU A 148 -0.43 -24.47 2.69
N ILE A 149 -0.67 -24.47 1.38
CA ILE A 149 0.39 -24.58 0.36
C ILE A 149 0.42 -23.26 -0.42
N VAL A 150 1.57 -22.60 -0.43
CA VAL A 150 1.78 -21.36 -1.20
C VAL A 150 2.67 -21.68 -2.40
N GLY A 151 2.08 -21.64 -3.59
CA GLY A 151 2.82 -21.69 -4.85
C GLY A 151 3.18 -20.30 -5.35
N VAL A 152 4.34 -20.21 -5.99
CA VAL A 152 4.79 -18.99 -6.65
C VAL A 152 5.15 -19.27 -8.10
N MET A 153 4.48 -18.56 -9.01
CA MET A 153 4.80 -18.59 -10.44
C MET A 153 6.25 -18.17 -10.72
N PRO A 154 7.03 -18.98 -11.48
CA PRO A 154 8.41 -18.65 -11.84
C PRO A 154 8.54 -17.51 -12.87
N VAL A 155 7.46 -17.05 -13.50
CA VAL A 155 7.55 -16.10 -14.62
C VAL A 155 7.48 -14.62 -14.19
N ASN A 156 6.99 -14.27 -12.99
CA ASN A 156 6.90 -12.86 -12.56
C ASN A 156 6.95 -12.59 -11.04
N ALA A 157 7.30 -13.58 -10.23
CA ALA A 157 7.78 -13.38 -8.86
C ALA A 157 9.27 -13.72 -8.83
N PRO A 158 10.17 -12.81 -9.25
CA PRO A 158 11.59 -13.09 -9.45
C PRO A 158 12.37 -13.26 -8.13
N SER A 159 11.70 -13.45 -7.00
CA SER A 159 12.35 -13.52 -5.70
C SER A 159 11.65 -14.48 -4.75
N SER A 160 12.42 -15.42 -4.21
CA SER A 160 12.10 -16.19 -2.99
C SER A 160 11.86 -15.31 -1.75
N ARG A 161 12.09 -13.99 -1.86
CA ARG A 161 11.87 -12.98 -0.81
C ARG A 161 10.52 -13.10 -0.11
N ASN A 162 9.44 -13.35 -0.86
CA ASN A 162 8.11 -13.47 -0.26
C ASN A 162 7.81 -14.88 0.27
N LEU A 163 8.60 -15.89 -0.09
CA LEU A 163 8.46 -17.27 0.38
C LEU A 163 9.08 -17.46 1.78
N GLY A 164 10.18 -16.76 2.08
CA GLY A 164 10.87 -16.87 3.38
C GLY A 164 9.93 -16.66 4.57
N ARG A 165 9.12 -15.60 4.54
CA ARG A 165 8.12 -15.33 5.60
C ARG A 165 7.05 -16.43 5.74
N PHE A 166 6.72 -17.15 4.66
CA PHE A 166 5.74 -18.25 4.73
C PHE A 166 6.40 -19.50 5.32
N GLN A 167 7.66 -19.77 4.94
CA GLN A 167 8.45 -20.83 5.55
C GLN A 167 8.66 -20.60 7.06
N GLU A 168 8.91 -19.36 7.48
CA GLU A 168 9.02 -18.97 8.90
C GLU A 168 7.73 -19.25 9.69
N LEU A 169 6.57 -19.20 9.01
CA LEU A 169 5.26 -19.54 9.59
C LEU A 169 4.94 -21.04 9.51
N GLY A 170 5.88 -21.87 9.03
CA GLY A 170 5.68 -23.31 8.86
C GLY A 170 4.79 -23.69 7.66
N ILE A 171 4.56 -22.76 6.73
CA ILE A 171 3.72 -22.97 5.55
C ILE A 171 4.55 -23.63 4.45
N ALA A 172 4.00 -24.66 3.81
CA ALA A 172 4.65 -25.33 2.69
C ALA A 172 4.72 -24.38 1.49
N VAL A 173 5.90 -24.29 0.86
CA VAL A 173 6.13 -23.44 -0.31
C VAL A 173 6.61 -24.25 -1.50
N THR A 174 6.16 -23.89 -2.69
CA THR A 174 6.59 -24.52 -3.95
C THR A 174 6.67 -23.50 -5.09
N HIS A 175 7.43 -23.84 -6.12
CA HIS A 175 7.48 -23.10 -7.39
C HIS A 175 6.52 -23.68 -8.45
N SER A 176 5.81 -24.77 -8.13
CA SER A 176 4.89 -25.45 -9.04
C SER A 176 3.44 -25.14 -8.67
N ASN A 177 2.72 -24.47 -9.58
CA ASN A 177 1.29 -24.24 -9.39
C ASN A 177 0.49 -25.56 -9.37
N ILE A 178 0.94 -26.55 -10.14
CA ILE A 178 0.33 -27.88 -10.20
C ILE A 178 0.42 -28.59 -8.84
N GLU A 179 1.56 -28.48 -8.15
CA GLU A 179 1.71 -29.06 -6.81
C GLU A 179 0.75 -28.43 -5.80
N VAL A 180 0.51 -27.11 -5.89
CA VAL A 180 -0.49 -26.43 -5.05
C VAL A 180 -1.87 -27.01 -5.27
N VAL A 181 -2.30 -27.13 -6.53
CA VAL A 181 -3.63 -27.61 -6.87
C VAL A 181 -3.81 -29.05 -6.41
N CYS A 182 -2.91 -29.96 -6.81
CA CYS A 182 -2.97 -31.36 -6.42
C CYS A 182 -3.00 -31.58 -4.89
N GLY A 183 -2.31 -30.73 -4.14
CA GLY A 183 -2.22 -30.79 -2.68
C GLY A 183 -3.31 -30.04 -1.90
N SER A 184 -4.26 -29.38 -2.57
CA SER A 184 -5.25 -28.51 -1.91
C SER A 184 -6.70 -28.86 -2.27
N ASP A 185 -7.62 -28.55 -1.36
CA ASP A 185 -9.07 -28.58 -1.63
C ASP A 185 -9.60 -27.18 -2.00
N VAL A 186 -9.05 -26.13 -1.40
CA VAL A 186 -9.38 -24.72 -1.70
C VAL A 186 -8.14 -24.03 -2.25
N VAL A 187 -8.23 -23.50 -3.47
CA VAL A 187 -7.10 -22.90 -4.19
C VAL A 187 -7.34 -21.42 -4.38
N PHE A 188 -6.53 -20.57 -3.74
CA PHE A 188 -6.60 -19.12 -3.92
C PHE A 188 -5.72 -18.66 -5.08
N VAL A 189 -6.34 -18.11 -6.12
CA VAL A 189 -5.67 -17.47 -7.25
C VAL A 189 -5.38 -16.00 -6.88
N ALA A 190 -4.21 -15.79 -6.27
CA ALA A 190 -3.76 -14.50 -5.73
C ALA A 190 -2.66 -13.83 -6.58
N VAL A 191 -2.76 -13.95 -7.91
CA VAL A 191 -1.84 -13.31 -8.86
C VAL A 191 -2.39 -11.99 -9.38
N LYS A 192 -1.53 -11.21 -10.06
CA LYS A 192 -2.00 -9.99 -10.76
C LYS A 192 -3.05 -10.36 -11.81
N PRO A 193 -4.07 -9.51 -12.08
CA PRO A 193 -5.17 -9.85 -12.99
C PRO A 193 -4.74 -10.36 -14.36
N HIS A 194 -3.74 -9.75 -14.99
CA HIS A 194 -3.24 -10.16 -16.31
C HIS A 194 -2.50 -11.52 -16.32
N LEU A 195 -2.17 -12.08 -15.16
CA LEU A 195 -1.54 -13.40 -15.04
C LEU A 195 -2.58 -14.50 -14.80
N VAL A 196 -3.84 -14.16 -14.48
CA VAL A 196 -4.87 -15.17 -14.20
C VAL A 196 -5.09 -16.12 -15.36
N PRO A 197 -5.22 -15.67 -16.64
CA PRO A 197 -5.38 -16.60 -17.76
C PRO A 197 -4.22 -17.59 -17.89
N LEU A 198 -2.98 -17.12 -17.69
CA LEU A 198 -1.80 -17.97 -17.74
C LEU A 198 -1.82 -19.04 -16.65
N VAL A 199 -2.12 -18.66 -15.40
CA VAL A 199 -2.20 -19.58 -14.26
C VAL A 199 -3.31 -20.60 -14.43
N LEU A 200 -4.52 -20.15 -14.80
CA LEU A 200 -5.67 -21.04 -14.93
C LEU A 200 -5.47 -22.05 -16.05
N ASN A 201 -4.92 -21.64 -17.19
CA ASN A 201 -4.59 -22.55 -18.28
C ASN A 201 -3.54 -23.59 -17.88
N GLU A 202 -2.53 -23.20 -17.09
CA GLU A 202 -1.50 -24.11 -16.60
C GLU A 202 -2.10 -25.20 -15.68
N ILE A 203 -2.99 -24.82 -14.76
CA ILE A 203 -3.53 -25.76 -13.77
C ILE A 203 -4.78 -26.51 -14.26
N SER A 204 -5.40 -26.09 -15.36
CA SER A 204 -6.73 -26.53 -15.82
C SER A 204 -6.88 -28.05 -15.83
N LEU A 205 -5.88 -28.79 -16.35
CA LEU A 205 -5.91 -30.26 -16.44
C LEU A 205 -5.84 -30.99 -15.08
N HIS A 206 -5.52 -30.27 -14.01
CA HIS A 206 -5.40 -30.80 -12.65
C HIS A 206 -6.57 -30.37 -11.75
N VAL A 207 -7.45 -29.49 -12.24
CA VAL A 207 -8.66 -29.08 -11.53
C VAL A 207 -9.71 -30.18 -11.68
N THR A 208 -10.30 -30.56 -10.55
CA THR A 208 -11.35 -31.59 -10.44
C THR A 208 -12.52 -31.05 -9.61
N ASP A 209 -13.60 -31.81 -9.53
CA ASP A 209 -14.79 -31.54 -8.70
C ASP A 209 -14.50 -31.38 -7.18
N ARG A 210 -13.34 -31.87 -6.71
CA ARG A 210 -12.85 -31.64 -5.34
C ARG A 210 -12.48 -30.18 -5.07
N HIS A 211 -12.05 -29.44 -6.08
CA HIS A 211 -11.37 -28.16 -5.89
C HIS A 211 -12.35 -26.97 -5.90
N ILE A 212 -12.20 -26.09 -4.91
CA ILE A 212 -12.84 -24.77 -4.87
C ILE A 212 -11.81 -23.73 -5.31
N ILE A 213 -11.96 -23.19 -6.53
CA ILE A 213 -11.07 -22.17 -7.08
C ILE A 213 -11.56 -20.78 -6.66
N VAL A 214 -10.80 -20.11 -5.80
CA VAL A 214 -11.12 -18.78 -5.25
C VAL A 214 -10.22 -17.73 -5.87
N SER A 215 -10.75 -16.86 -6.72
CA SER A 215 -9.98 -15.74 -7.29
C SER A 215 -10.11 -14.48 -6.45
N VAL A 216 -8.98 -13.85 -6.13
CA VAL A 216 -8.92 -12.51 -5.51
C VAL A 216 -8.45 -11.42 -6.50
N ALA A 217 -8.35 -11.78 -7.78
CA ALA A 217 -7.84 -10.87 -8.80
C ALA A 217 -8.87 -9.78 -9.15
N ALA A 218 -8.46 -8.52 -8.98
CA ALA A 218 -9.30 -7.37 -9.32
C ALA A 218 -9.70 -7.37 -10.80
N GLY A 219 -10.99 -7.25 -11.07
CA GLY A 219 -11.54 -7.14 -12.43
C GLY A 219 -11.53 -8.44 -13.24
N VAL A 220 -11.26 -9.60 -12.64
CA VAL A 220 -11.52 -10.90 -13.28
C VAL A 220 -12.90 -11.37 -12.85
N THR A 221 -13.80 -11.57 -13.81
CA THR A 221 -15.20 -11.95 -13.54
C THR A 221 -15.34 -13.46 -13.35
N LEU A 222 -16.42 -13.90 -12.70
CA LEU A 222 -16.78 -15.31 -12.62
C LEU A 222 -16.89 -15.94 -14.00
N ALA A 223 -17.50 -15.26 -14.97
CA ALA A 223 -17.58 -15.73 -16.35
C ALA A 223 -16.19 -16.02 -16.93
N THR A 224 -15.22 -15.13 -16.76
CA THR A 224 -13.84 -15.37 -17.22
C THR A 224 -13.18 -16.55 -16.49
N LEU A 225 -13.45 -16.75 -15.19
CA LEU A 225 -12.93 -17.92 -14.47
C LEU A 225 -13.53 -19.21 -15.02
N GLU A 226 -14.84 -19.24 -15.24
CA GLU A 226 -15.56 -20.42 -15.75
C GLU A 226 -15.19 -20.75 -17.20
N GLU A 227 -14.88 -19.74 -18.02
CA GLU A 227 -14.37 -19.94 -19.39
C GLU A 227 -12.97 -20.56 -19.43
N LEU A 228 -12.12 -20.26 -18.44
CA LEU A 228 -10.72 -20.72 -18.39
C LEU A 228 -10.53 -22.04 -17.64
N LEU A 229 -11.51 -22.43 -16.83
CA LEU A 229 -11.50 -23.66 -16.06
C LEU A 229 -12.23 -24.79 -16.79
N PRO A 230 -11.99 -26.07 -16.42
CA PRO A 230 -12.79 -27.17 -16.93
C PRO A 230 -14.28 -26.98 -16.67
N GLU A 231 -15.11 -27.53 -17.55
CA GLU A 231 -16.57 -27.51 -17.38
C GLU A 231 -16.98 -28.06 -16.01
N ASN A 232 -17.97 -27.45 -15.37
CA ASN A 232 -18.44 -27.76 -14.01
C ASN A 232 -17.48 -27.44 -12.85
N SER A 233 -16.38 -26.72 -13.09
CA SER A 233 -15.47 -26.30 -11.99
C SER A 233 -16.16 -25.38 -10.99
N VAL A 234 -15.86 -25.58 -9.70
CA VAL A 234 -16.34 -24.72 -8.62
C VAL A 234 -15.47 -23.46 -8.56
N ALA A 235 -16.01 -22.33 -8.99
CA ALA A 235 -15.35 -21.03 -8.96
C ALA A 235 -16.02 -20.07 -7.98
N ILE A 236 -15.22 -19.30 -7.24
CA ILE A 236 -15.67 -18.22 -6.36
C ILE A 236 -14.81 -16.99 -6.63
N ARG A 237 -15.46 -15.83 -6.78
CA ARG A 237 -14.78 -14.53 -6.83
C ARG A 237 -14.86 -13.90 -5.45
N LEU A 238 -13.72 -13.58 -4.86
CA LEU A 238 -13.58 -13.00 -3.54
C LEU A 238 -12.90 -11.64 -3.64
N MET A 239 -13.37 -10.67 -2.88
CA MET A 239 -12.69 -9.38 -2.70
C MET A 239 -12.44 -9.16 -1.21
N PRO A 240 -11.18 -9.28 -0.74
CA PRO A 240 -10.80 -8.86 0.59
C PRO A 240 -10.41 -7.37 0.61
N ASN A 241 -10.19 -6.84 1.81
CA ASN A 241 -9.55 -5.54 2.00
C ASN A 241 -8.34 -5.63 2.96
N LEU A 242 -7.55 -4.55 3.02
CA LEU A 242 -6.28 -4.52 3.76
C LEU A 242 -6.38 -4.89 5.26
N PRO A 243 -7.43 -4.49 6.00
CA PRO A 243 -7.58 -4.84 7.42
C PRO A 243 -7.66 -6.35 7.75
N CYS A 244 -7.74 -7.25 6.76
CA CYS A 244 -7.56 -8.69 6.99
C CYS A 244 -6.23 -9.00 7.70
N LEU A 245 -5.19 -8.17 7.50
CA LEU A 245 -3.89 -8.27 8.17
C LEU A 245 -3.98 -8.20 9.71
N VAL A 246 -5.01 -7.54 10.23
CA VAL A 246 -5.25 -7.35 11.66
C VAL A 246 -6.57 -7.98 12.09
N GLN A 247 -7.09 -8.94 11.30
CA GLN A 247 -8.31 -9.69 11.59
C GLN A 247 -9.59 -8.84 11.66
N GLU A 248 -9.56 -7.62 11.11
CA GLU A 248 -10.68 -6.67 11.08
C GLU A 248 -11.12 -6.37 9.64
N GLY A 249 -10.93 -7.35 8.76
CA GLY A 249 -11.26 -7.30 7.35
C GLY A 249 -12.76 -7.17 7.09
N ALA A 250 -13.07 -6.67 5.90
CA ALA A 250 -14.38 -6.84 5.27
C ALA A 250 -14.14 -7.53 3.93
N LEU A 251 -14.76 -8.69 3.78
CA LEU A 251 -14.62 -9.57 2.63
C LEU A 251 -16.00 -9.80 2.03
N LEU A 252 -16.10 -9.75 0.71
CA LEU A 252 -17.30 -10.13 -0.03
C LEU A 252 -16.95 -11.17 -1.08
N PHE A 253 -17.73 -12.23 -1.19
CA PHE A 253 -17.59 -13.21 -2.25
C PHE A 253 -18.88 -13.44 -3.03
N ALA A 254 -18.71 -13.89 -4.27
CA ALA A 254 -19.78 -14.33 -5.15
C ALA A 254 -19.44 -15.71 -5.72
N ARG A 255 -20.43 -16.60 -5.72
CA ARG A 255 -20.31 -17.95 -6.25
C ARG A 255 -20.53 -17.99 -7.76
N GLY A 256 -19.72 -18.78 -8.45
CA GLY A 256 -19.97 -19.18 -9.83
C GLY A 256 -21.19 -20.09 -9.96
N SER A 257 -21.54 -20.38 -11.20
CA SER A 257 -22.71 -21.15 -11.63
C SER A 257 -22.75 -22.57 -11.03
N HIS A 258 -21.58 -23.19 -10.84
CA HIS A 258 -21.45 -24.56 -10.33
C HIS A 258 -21.10 -24.64 -8.84
N ALA A 259 -20.77 -23.51 -8.22
CA ALA A 259 -20.46 -23.46 -6.79
C ALA A 259 -21.74 -23.53 -5.97
N LYS A 260 -21.82 -24.47 -5.02
CA LYS A 260 -22.98 -24.70 -4.16
C LYS A 260 -22.90 -23.88 -2.88
N GLN A 261 -23.99 -23.90 -2.11
CA GLN A 261 -24.05 -23.18 -0.84
C GLN A 261 -23.01 -23.74 0.16
N GLU A 262 -22.74 -25.05 0.12
CA GLU A 262 -21.73 -25.68 0.97
C GLU A 262 -20.31 -25.15 0.69
N ASP A 263 -19.98 -24.92 -0.59
CA ASP A 263 -18.68 -24.37 -0.99
C ASP A 263 -18.48 -22.95 -0.43
N GLY A 264 -19.53 -22.13 -0.48
CA GLY A 264 -19.55 -20.81 0.14
C GLY A 264 -19.43 -20.87 1.67
N ALA A 265 -20.05 -21.86 2.31
CA ALA A 265 -19.95 -22.07 3.75
C ALA A 265 -18.52 -22.50 4.17
N ILE A 266 -17.85 -23.34 3.38
CA ILE A 266 -16.43 -23.70 3.58
C ILE A 266 -15.57 -22.44 3.53
N LEU A 267 -15.73 -21.62 2.48
CA LEU A 267 -14.95 -20.38 2.35
C LEU A 267 -15.19 -19.41 3.50
N ARG A 268 -16.45 -19.25 3.93
CA ARG A 268 -16.80 -18.41 5.08
C ARG A 268 -16.16 -18.92 6.37
N SER A 269 -16.23 -20.23 6.61
CA SER A 269 -15.59 -20.87 7.77
C SER A 269 -14.07 -20.67 7.75
N LEU A 270 -13.44 -20.75 6.58
CA LEU A 270 -12.01 -20.51 6.45
C LEU A 270 -11.61 -19.06 6.76
N LEU A 271 -12.40 -18.09 6.30
CA LEU A 271 -12.03 -16.68 6.31
C LEU A 271 -12.61 -15.87 7.48
N HIS A 272 -13.51 -16.42 8.30
CA HIS A 272 -14.17 -15.66 9.38
C HIS A 272 -13.17 -15.07 10.40
N ARG A 273 -12.00 -15.69 10.59
CA ARG A 273 -10.94 -15.15 11.47
C ARG A 273 -10.23 -13.93 10.87
N CYS A 274 -10.41 -13.63 9.59
CA CYS A 274 -9.86 -12.45 8.95
C CYS A 274 -10.77 -11.21 9.09
N GLY A 275 -12.02 -11.37 9.53
CA GLY A 275 -12.98 -10.30 9.72
C GLY A 275 -14.40 -10.68 9.24
N LEU A 276 -15.18 -9.67 8.85
CA LEU A 276 -16.52 -9.88 8.29
C LEU A 276 -16.41 -10.52 6.90
N VAL A 277 -17.04 -11.68 6.71
CA VAL A 277 -17.14 -12.35 5.41
C VAL A 277 -18.61 -12.42 5.01
N GLU A 278 -18.96 -11.84 3.87
CA GLU A 278 -20.31 -11.86 3.33
C GLU A 278 -20.38 -12.48 1.93
N GLU A 279 -21.57 -12.96 1.58
CA GLU A 279 -21.89 -13.48 0.25
C GLU A 279 -22.89 -12.54 -0.42
N GLY A 280 -22.74 -12.32 -1.72
CA GLY A 280 -23.71 -11.57 -2.50
C GLY A 280 -23.55 -11.75 -4.01
N PRO A 281 -24.40 -11.07 -4.80
CA PRO A 281 -24.26 -11.01 -6.25
C PRO A 281 -22.88 -10.50 -6.67
N GLU A 282 -22.35 -11.02 -7.79
CA GLU A 282 -21.05 -10.59 -8.31
C GLU A 282 -20.97 -9.08 -8.56
N ALA A 283 -22.08 -8.46 -8.97
CA ALA A 283 -22.18 -7.02 -9.17
C ALA A 283 -21.85 -6.19 -7.91
N TRP A 284 -21.98 -6.78 -6.71
CA TRP A 284 -21.62 -6.13 -5.46
C TRP A 284 -20.12 -6.15 -5.19
N ILE A 285 -19.33 -7.00 -5.86
CA ILE A 285 -17.87 -7.04 -5.69
C ILE A 285 -17.22 -5.71 -6.08
N ASP A 286 -17.67 -5.09 -7.17
CA ASP A 286 -17.13 -3.80 -7.60
C ASP A 286 -17.58 -2.67 -6.65
N ILE A 287 -18.80 -2.75 -6.11
CA ILE A 287 -19.31 -1.84 -5.07
C ILE A 287 -18.48 -1.98 -3.79
N HIS A 288 -18.22 -3.22 -3.36
CA HIS A 288 -17.39 -3.54 -2.22
C HIS A 288 -15.96 -3.02 -2.41
N THR A 289 -15.40 -3.11 -3.62
CA THR A 289 -14.09 -2.54 -3.94
C THR A 289 -14.06 -1.01 -3.74
N GLY A 290 -15.11 -0.30 -4.16
CA GLY A 290 -15.25 1.14 -3.94
C GLY A 290 -15.51 1.51 -2.48
N LEU A 291 -16.23 0.66 -1.74
CA LEU A 291 -16.60 0.88 -0.35
C LEU A 291 -15.53 0.45 0.66
N SER A 292 -15.20 -0.84 0.73
CA SER A 292 -14.31 -1.42 1.76
C SER A 292 -12.86 -1.45 1.34
N GLY A 293 -12.58 -1.71 0.06
CA GLY A 293 -11.22 -1.79 -0.48
C GLY A 293 -10.59 -0.41 -0.51
N SER A 294 -11.23 0.51 -1.24
CA SER A 294 -10.79 1.91 -1.34
C SER A 294 -11.08 2.70 -0.05
N GLY A 295 -12.13 2.33 0.70
CA GLY A 295 -12.53 3.02 1.93
C GLY A 295 -11.47 3.07 3.01
N VAL A 296 -10.56 2.09 3.06
CA VAL A 296 -9.43 2.11 4.00
C VAL A 296 -8.57 3.37 3.79
N ALA A 297 -8.33 3.75 2.54
CA ALA A 297 -7.59 4.98 2.23
C ALA A 297 -8.40 6.24 2.57
N PHE A 298 -9.72 6.21 2.41
CA PHE A 298 -10.60 7.33 2.80
C PHE A 298 -10.55 7.56 4.31
N VAL A 299 -10.54 6.48 5.09
CA VAL A 299 -10.40 6.52 6.55
C VAL A 299 -9.01 7.04 6.96
N TYR A 300 -7.94 6.64 6.27
CA TYR A 300 -6.60 7.21 6.52
C TYR A 300 -6.53 8.71 6.25
N LEU A 301 -7.13 9.17 5.15
CA LEU A 301 -7.22 10.61 4.86
C LEU A 301 -8.00 11.36 5.95
N PHE A 302 -9.09 10.79 6.45
CA PHE A 302 -9.86 11.39 7.53
C PHE A 302 -9.06 11.45 8.84
N ALA A 303 -8.36 10.38 9.20
CA ALA A 303 -7.50 10.32 10.38
C ALA A 303 -6.34 11.33 10.29
N GLU A 304 -5.72 11.47 9.11
CA GLU A 304 -4.69 12.47 8.83
C GLU A 304 -5.23 13.89 9.02
N ALA A 305 -6.38 14.20 8.42
CA ALA A 305 -7.03 15.52 8.55
C ALA A 305 -7.41 15.85 10.00
N LEU A 306 -7.88 14.87 10.78
CA LEU A 306 -8.14 15.03 12.22
C LEU A 306 -6.87 15.38 13.00
N ALA A 307 -5.77 14.66 12.74
CA ALA A 307 -4.50 14.90 13.39
C ALA A 307 -3.94 16.29 13.04
N GLU A 308 -3.98 16.68 11.76
CA GLU A 308 -3.56 18.01 11.31
C GLU A 308 -4.39 19.13 11.94
N GLY A 309 -5.71 18.91 12.11
CA GLY A 309 -6.59 19.79 12.86
C GLY A 309 -6.14 19.98 14.31
N ALA A 310 -5.78 18.90 15.00
CA ALA A 310 -5.28 18.98 16.38
C ALA A 310 -3.91 19.68 16.47
N VAL A 311 -3.01 19.45 15.50
CA VAL A 311 -1.72 20.16 15.42
C VAL A 311 -1.92 21.65 15.22
N LYS A 312 -2.88 22.05 14.37
CA LYS A 312 -3.26 23.46 14.18
C LYS A 312 -3.72 24.11 15.49
N MET A 313 -4.32 23.34 16.39
CA MET A 313 -4.74 23.80 17.72
C MET A 313 -3.63 23.74 18.80
N GLY A 314 -2.41 23.35 18.41
CA GLY A 314 -1.22 23.37 19.28
C GLY A 314 -0.78 22.02 19.83
N MET A 315 -1.41 20.91 19.42
CA MET A 315 -0.99 19.58 19.87
C MET A 315 0.30 19.13 19.17
N PRO A 316 1.23 18.44 19.86
CA PRO A 316 2.37 17.79 19.22
C PRO A 316 1.92 16.74 18.19
N SER A 317 2.56 16.74 17.01
CA SER A 317 2.16 15.89 15.88
C SER A 317 2.08 14.40 16.21
N ALA A 318 3.08 13.84 16.88
CA ALA A 318 3.09 12.41 17.23
C ALA A 318 1.87 12.02 18.10
N LEU A 319 1.53 12.86 19.09
CA LEU A 319 0.36 12.65 19.95
C LEU A 319 -0.94 12.79 19.16
N ALA A 320 -1.05 13.80 18.29
CA ALA A 320 -2.22 14.02 17.46
C ALA A 320 -2.54 12.83 16.55
N HIS A 321 -1.53 12.27 15.88
CA HIS A 321 -1.71 11.08 15.05
C HIS A 321 -2.13 9.85 15.86
N SER A 322 -1.53 9.64 17.04
CA SER A 322 -1.90 8.52 17.92
C SER A 322 -3.35 8.63 18.40
N ILE A 323 -3.77 9.80 18.87
CA ILE A 323 -5.15 10.05 19.33
C ILE A 323 -6.15 9.93 18.17
N ALA A 324 -5.83 10.47 16.98
CA ALA A 324 -6.70 10.37 15.81
C ALA A 324 -6.92 8.90 15.39
N SER A 325 -5.85 8.11 15.35
CA SER A 325 -5.92 6.67 15.07
C SER A 325 -6.81 5.93 16.09
N GLN A 326 -6.60 6.18 17.38
CA GLN A 326 -7.40 5.57 18.45
C GLN A 326 -8.88 5.99 18.38
N THR A 327 -9.15 7.24 18.00
CA THR A 327 -10.52 7.77 17.84
C THR A 327 -11.25 7.04 16.72
N VAL A 328 -10.58 6.84 15.57
CA VAL A 328 -11.13 6.09 14.44
C VAL A 328 -11.40 4.62 14.82
N LEU A 329 -10.46 3.96 15.49
CA LEU A 329 -10.61 2.58 15.95
C LEU A 329 -11.82 2.44 16.90
N GLY A 330 -11.88 3.29 17.94
CA GLY A 330 -12.96 3.25 18.93
C GLY A 330 -14.33 3.52 18.32
N ALA A 331 -14.44 4.52 17.45
CA ALA A 331 -15.70 4.84 16.76
C ALA A 331 -16.16 3.69 15.84
N GLY A 332 -15.22 3.08 15.10
CA GLY A 332 -15.52 1.93 14.24
C GLY A 332 -16.02 0.72 15.03
N ARG A 333 -15.35 0.40 16.16
CA ARG A 333 -15.77 -0.69 17.04
C ARG A 333 -17.15 -0.47 17.64
N LEU A 334 -17.40 0.72 18.21
CA LEU A 334 -18.72 1.07 18.75
C LEU A 334 -19.82 1.00 17.70
N LEU A 335 -19.55 1.45 16.47
CA LEU A 335 -20.50 1.33 15.37
C LEU A 335 -20.82 -0.13 15.04
N ARG A 336 -19.80 -0.99 14.97
CA ARG A 336 -19.98 -2.41 14.64
C ARG A 336 -20.72 -3.18 15.74
N GLU A 337 -20.35 -2.97 17.00
CA GLU A 337 -20.84 -3.75 18.14
C GLU A 337 -22.21 -3.30 18.64
N SER A 338 -22.54 -2.01 18.50
CA SER A 338 -23.79 -1.48 19.07
C SER A 338 -25.05 -1.86 18.29
N GLY A 339 -24.92 -2.19 17.00
CA GLY A 339 -26.06 -2.39 16.09
C GLY A 339 -26.93 -1.13 15.88
N LYS A 340 -26.52 0.03 16.41
CA LYS A 340 -27.27 1.28 16.31
C LYS A 340 -27.01 1.97 14.98
N HIS A 341 -28.01 2.72 14.51
CA HIS A 341 -27.84 3.57 13.34
C HIS A 341 -26.74 4.63 13.59
N PRO A 342 -25.83 4.93 12.63
CA PRO A 342 -24.75 5.91 12.83
C PRO A 342 -25.23 7.29 13.29
N ALA A 343 -26.40 7.74 12.80
CA ALA A 343 -26.98 9.02 13.22
C ALA A 343 -27.37 9.04 14.71
N GLN A 344 -27.76 7.89 15.28
CA GLN A 344 -28.06 7.78 16.70
C GLN A 344 -26.77 7.86 17.53
N LEU A 345 -25.74 7.09 17.19
CA LEU A 345 -24.44 7.15 17.87
C LEU A 345 -23.84 8.57 17.84
N ARG A 346 -23.98 9.26 16.70
CA ARG A 346 -23.57 10.66 16.59
C ARG A 346 -24.35 11.55 17.56
N SER A 347 -25.67 11.39 17.64
CA SER A 347 -26.50 12.16 18.59
C SER A 347 -26.13 11.87 20.05
N GLU A 348 -25.78 10.62 20.40
CA GLU A 348 -25.36 10.23 21.75
C GLU A 348 -24.05 10.93 22.18
N VAL A 349 -23.18 11.33 21.25
CA VAL A 349 -21.94 12.09 21.51
C VAL A 349 -22.17 13.62 21.48
N CYS A 350 -23.31 14.07 20.98
CA CYS A 350 -23.66 15.49 20.88
C CYS A 350 -24.45 15.98 22.08
N THR A 351 -23.83 16.80 22.93
CA THR A 351 -24.55 17.54 23.96
C THR A 351 -25.07 18.89 23.44
N PRO A 352 -26.23 19.39 23.92
CA PRO A 352 -26.74 20.70 23.54
C PRO A 352 -25.70 21.81 23.80
N GLY A 353 -25.36 22.58 22.77
CA GLY A 353 -24.34 23.64 22.85
C GLY A 353 -22.89 23.16 23.04
N GLY A 354 -22.65 21.85 23.01
CA GLY A 354 -21.32 21.26 23.20
C GLY A 354 -20.40 21.42 21.99
N THR A 355 -19.11 21.11 22.18
CA THR A 355 -18.08 21.26 21.12
C THR A 355 -18.37 20.42 19.88
N THR A 356 -18.92 19.20 20.05
CA THR A 356 -19.21 18.26 18.96
C THR A 356 -20.16 18.85 17.91
N ILE A 357 -21.22 19.56 18.31
CA ILE A 357 -22.21 20.05 17.34
C ILE A 357 -21.65 21.19 16.47
N TYR A 358 -20.78 22.04 17.00
CA TYR A 358 -20.09 23.08 16.23
C TYR A 358 -19.07 22.47 15.24
N GLY A 359 -18.37 21.41 15.67
CA GLY A 359 -17.49 20.63 14.79
C GLY A 359 -18.27 19.98 13.64
N LEU A 360 -19.36 19.29 13.96
CA LEU A 360 -20.25 18.69 12.96
C LEU A 360 -20.82 19.73 11.99
N HIS A 361 -21.26 20.90 12.48
CA HIS A 361 -21.77 21.96 11.61
C HIS A 361 -20.72 22.38 10.57
N THR A 362 -19.46 22.52 10.97
CA THR A 362 -18.35 22.83 10.05
C THR A 362 -18.12 21.72 9.02
N LEU A 363 -18.18 20.45 9.45
CA LEU A 363 -18.05 19.31 8.53
C LEU A 363 -19.21 19.24 7.52
N GLU A 364 -20.43 19.58 7.94
CA GLU A 364 -21.59 19.66 7.04
C GLU A 364 -21.45 20.80 6.02
N GLN A 365 -20.97 21.97 6.44
CA GLN A 365 -20.65 23.07 5.51
C GLN A 365 -19.57 22.66 4.48
N GLY A 366 -18.62 21.82 4.89
CA GLY A 366 -17.63 21.22 3.99
C GLY A 366 -18.16 20.13 3.06
N GLY A 367 -19.43 19.73 3.18
CA GLY A 367 -20.06 18.77 2.27
C GLY A 367 -19.56 17.33 2.44
N VAL A 368 -19.14 16.92 3.64
CA VAL A 368 -18.53 15.59 3.90
C VAL A 368 -19.38 14.43 3.36
N ARG A 369 -20.71 14.50 3.49
CA ARG A 369 -21.61 13.45 2.98
C ARG A 369 -21.52 13.33 1.46
N ALA A 370 -21.65 14.43 0.75
CA ALA A 370 -21.59 14.46 -0.70
C ALA A 370 -20.22 13.95 -1.19
N ALA A 371 -19.13 14.46 -0.62
CA ALA A 371 -17.78 14.04 -0.99
C ALA A 371 -17.55 12.54 -0.75
N THR A 372 -18.03 11.99 0.36
CA THR A 372 -17.86 10.57 0.70
C THR A 372 -18.67 9.67 -0.24
N MET A 373 -19.92 10.04 -0.52
CA MET A 373 -20.78 9.29 -1.46
C MET A 373 -20.17 9.28 -2.87
N SER A 374 -19.73 10.43 -3.38
CA SER A 374 -19.09 10.53 -4.69
C SER A 374 -17.76 9.78 -4.76
N ALA A 375 -17.01 9.68 -3.65
CA ALA A 375 -15.79 8.88 -3.61
C ALA A 375 -16.06 7.38 -3.78
N VAL A 376 -17.08 6.85 -3.11
CA VAL A 376 -17.51 5.44 -3.27
C VAL A 376 -18.00 5.17 -4.68
N GLU A 377 -18.82 6.07 -5.23
CA GLU A 377 -19.30 6.00 -6.61
C GLU A 377 -18.14 5.96 -7.62
N SER A 378 -17.25 6.96 -7.56
CA SER A 378 -16.10 7.07 -8.47
C SER A 378 -15.18 5.85 -8.39
N ALA A 379 -14.92 5.34 -7.18
CA ALA A 379 -14.10 4.15 -6.98
C ALA A 379 -14.78 2.88 -7.53
N THR A 380 -16.09 2.76 -7.34
CA THR A 380 -16.91 1.65 -7.88
C THR A 380 -16.91 1.67 -9.41
N GLU A 381 -17.13 2.82 -10.03
CA GLU A 381 -17.09 2.99 -11.48
C GLU A 381 -15.72 2.62 -12.04
N ARG A 382 -14.65 3.06 -11.36
CA ARG A 382 -13.30 2.70 -11.76
C ARG A 382 -13.04 1.19 -11.65
N ALA A 383 -13.56 0.52 -10.63
CA ALA A 383 -13.47 -0.94 -10.50
C ALA A 383 -14.16 -1.64 -11.68
N ARG A 384 -15.36 -1.18 -12.07
CA ARG A 384 -16.09 -1.70 -13.25
C ARG A 384 -15.34 -1.49 -14.56
N GLU A 385 -14.69 -0.34 -14.74
CA GLU A 385 -13.85 -0.08 -15.92
C GLU A 385 -12.66 -1.03 -16.03
N LEU A 386 -12.00 -1.31 -14.90
CA LEU A 386 -10.88 -2.24 -14.86
C LEU A 386 -11.35 -3.67 -15.21
N GLY A 387 -12.53 -4.07 -14.73
CA GLY A 387 -13.14 -5.36 -15.10
C GLY A 387 -13.40 -5.49 -16.60
N ARG A 388 -13.95 -4.45 -17.23
CA ARG A 388 -14.21 -4.44 -18.68
C ARG A 388 -12.94 -4.53 -19.53
N LYS A 389 -11.86 -3.86 -19.11
CA LYS A 389 -10.57 -3.90 -19.83
C LYS A 389 -9.89 -5.26 -19.74
N SER A 390 -9.99 -5.94 -18.61
CA SER A 390 -9.48 -7.30 -18.44
C SER A 390 -10.18 -8.28 -19.38
N ALA A 391 -11.51 -8.15 -19.57
CA ALA A 391 -12.25 -8.95 -20.53
C ALA A 391 -11.83 -8.69 -21.99
N ALA A 392 -11.64 -7.42 -22.37
CA ALA A 392 -11.28 -7.05 -23.75
C ALA A 392 -9.83 -7.40 -24.13
N GLY A 393 -8.93 -7.56 -23.16
CA GLY A 393 -7.53 -7.93 -23.37
C GLY A 393 -7.29 -9.44 -23.57
N SER A 394 -8.24 -10.29 -23.18
CA SER A 394 -8.16 -11.75 -23.32
C SER A 394 -8.64 -12.27 -24.69
N SER A 395 -9.20 -11.41 -25.54
CA SER A 395 -9.73 -11.77 -26.86
C SER A 395 -8.79 -11.44 -28.03
N LYS A 396 -7.46 -11.38 -27.81
CA LYS A 396 -6.48 -11.08 -28.87
C LYS A 396 -5.32 -12.06 -28.92
#